data_AF-A0A7V2SZP8-F1
#
_entry.id   AF-A0A7V2SZP8-F1
#
_cell.length_a   1.000
_cell.length_b   1.000
_cell.length_c   1.000
_cell.angle_alpha   90.00
_cell.angle_beta   90.00
_cell.angle_gamma   90.00
#
_symmetry.space_group_name_H-M   'P 1'
#
loop_
_entity.id
_entity.type
_entity.pdbx_description
1 polymer ?
#
loop_
_entity_poly.entity_id
_entity_poly.type
_entity_poly.pdbx_seq_one_letter_code
_entity_poly.pdbx_strand_id
1 'polypeptide(L)'
;MRLRVLFIYPFLFCFAFLSVTRGLAATLDISVPQDQVYLGPYLEYLVDEEGRLDVEDMVRPTIKKRFERCTDIFPGFGFTSATYWFKFALKNSSDEEIERFLEIEYPLLDHLELYIPVGDGSYEVYNEGDRQIFSHRPLKYRNFVFILKIPPATT
;
A
#
# COMPACT_ATOMS: atom_id res chain seq x y z
N MET A 1 5.39 17.60 -36.39
CA MET A 1 4.48 17.15 -37.46
C MET A 1 3.07 17.17 -36.89
N ARG A 2 2.09 17.87 -37.50
CA ARG A 2 0.77 18.08 -36.90
C ARG A 2 -0.33 17.57 -37.81
N LEU A 3 -1.02 16.53 -37.37
CA LEU A 3 -2.24 15.99 -37.98
C LEU A 3 -3.41 16.26 -37.02
N ARG A 4 -4.51 16.78 -37.54
CA ARG A 4 -5.75 16.98 -36.81
C ARG A 4 -6.86 16.24 -37.54
N VAL A 5 -7.55 15.34 -36.84
CA VAL A 5 -8.76 14.66 -37.32
C VAL A 5 -9.82 14.83 -36.26
N LEU A 6 -10.98 15.32 -36.68
CA LEU A 6 -12.17 15.47 -35.84
C LEU A 6 -13.21 14.46 -36.34
N PHE A 7 -13.64 13.55 -35.47
CA PHE A 7 -14.76 12.64 -35.74
C PHE A 7 -15.80 12.88 -34.65
N ILE A 8 -17.01 13.30 -35.05
CA ILE A 8 -18.17 13.49 -34.17
C ILE A 8 -19.17 12.40 -34.52
N TYR A 9 -19.63 11.64 -33.52
CA TYR A 9 -20.89 10.88 -33.61
C TYR A 9 -21.80 11.27 -32.43
N PRO A 10 -23.13 11.31 -32.64
CA PRO A 10 -24.04 11.99 -31.74
C PRO A 10 -24.44 11.11 -30.56
N PHE A 11 -24.35 11.71 -29.38
CA PHE A 11 -25.31 11.69 -28.27
C PHE A 11 -26.35 10.55 -28.29
N LEU A 12 -26.00 9.43 -27.66
CA LEU A 12 -26.96 8.54 -27.00
C LEU A 12 -26.53 8.46 -25.54
N PHE A 13 -26.87 9.50 -24.79
CA PHE A 13 -26.57 9.68 -23.37
C PHE A 13 -27.47 8.76 -22.55
N CYS A 14 -27.24 7.45 -22.66
CA CYS A 14 -27.67 6.53 -21.63
C CYS A 14 -26.69 6.75 -20.47
N PHE A 15 -27.04 7.67 -19.57
CA PHE A 15 -26.33 7.85 -18.30
C PHE A 15 -26.64 6.62 -17.44
N ALA A 16 -26.09 5.48 -17.84
CA ALA A 16 -25.88 4.38 -16.92
C ALA A 16 -24.93 4.96 -15.88
N PHE A 17 -25.50 5.35 -14.74
CA PHE A 17 -24.78 5.56 -13.50
C PHE A 17 -24.08 4.23 -13.23
N LEU A 18 -22.91 4.02 -13.84
CA LEU A 18 -21.93 3.07 -13.36
C LEU A 18 -21.52 3.65 -12.02
N SER A 19 -22.30 3.30 -11.00
CA SER A 19 -21.85 3.34 -9.63
C SER A 19 -20.56 2.55 -9.65
N VAL A 20 -19.43 3.26 -9.68
CA VAL A 20 -18.13 2.68 -9.39
C VAL A 20 -18.27 2.22 -7.95
N THR A 21 -18.66 0.96 -7.77
CA THR A 21 -18.62 0.31 -6.49
C THR A 21 -17.15 0.30 -6.13
N ARG A 22 -16.74 1.23 -5.26
CA ARG A 22 -15.46 1.17 -4.57
C ARG A 22 -15.50 -0.11 -3.75
N GLY A 23 -15.09 -1.21 -4.35
CA GLY A 23 -14.92 -2.47 -3.65
C GLY A 23 -13.87 -2.28 -2.57
N LEU A 24 -14.15 -2.77 -1.37
CA LEU A 24 -13.15 -2.85 -0.31
C LEU A 24 -11.88 -3.52 -0.88
N ALA A 25 -10.70 -2.99 -0.53
CA ALA A 25 -9.47 -3.71 -0.82
C ALA A 25 -9.59 -5.13 -0.27
N ALA A 26 -9.16 -6.10 -1.07
CA ALA A 26 -9.22 -7.48 -0.64
C ALA A 26 -8.29 -7.64 0.57
N THR A 27 -8.72 -8.39 1.59
CA THR A 27 -7.83 -8.82 2.66
C THR A 27 -7.05 -10.03 2.16
N LEU A 28 -5.74 -10.03 2.37
CA LEU A 28 -4.89 -11.18 2.01
C LEU A 28 -4.83 -12.16 3.19
N ASP A 29 -5.30 -13.38 2.97
CA ASP A 29 -5.13 -14.46 3.94
C ASP A 29 -3.77 -15.13 3.77
N ILE A 30 -2.88 -14.90 4.75
CA ILE A 30 -1.51 -15.39 4.72
C ILE A 30 -1.38 -16.82 5.25
N SER A 31 -2.46 -17.45 5.74
CA SER A 31 -2.41 -18.84 6.19
C SER A 31 -2.36 -19.83 5.02
N VAL A 32 -2.73 -19.40 3.82
CA VAL A 32 -2.59 -20.22 2.61
C VAL A 32 -1.10 -20.23 2.21
N PRO A 33 -0.45 -21.40 2.12
CA PRO A 33 0.96 -21.48 1.74
C PRO A 33 1.19 -20.92 0.34
N GLN A 34 1.97 -19.84 0.26
CA GLN A 34 2.41 -19.20 -0.98
C GLN A 34 3.83 -18.68 -0.73
N ASP A 35 4.76 -18.98 -1.64
CA ASP A 35 6.15 -18.55 -1.50
C ASP A 35 6.32 -17.04 -1.65
N GLN A 36 5.53 -16.42 -2.54
CA GLN A 36 5.55 -14.99 -2.81
C GLN A 36 4.17 -14.50 -3.24
N VAL A 37 3.78 -13.33 -2.75
CA VAL A 37 2.53 -12.65 -3.11
C VAL A 37 2.81 -11.17 -3.37
N TYR A 38 2.39 -10.67 -4.52
CA TYR A 38 2.45 -9.24 -4.81
C TYR A 38 1.25 -8.52 -4.19
N LEU A 39 1.53 -7.51 -3.37
CA LEU A 39 0.49 -6.79 -2.63
C LEU A 39 -0.33 -5.81 -3.49
N GLY A 40 0.11 -5.46 -4.70
CA GLY A 40 -0.57 -4.49 -5.58
C GLY A 40 -2.11 -4.59 -5.59
N PRO A 41 -2.71 -5.78 -5.85
CA PRO A 41 -4.17 -5.95 -5.86
C PRO A 41 -4.88 -5.80 -4.49
N TYR A 42 -4.12 -5.79 -3.40
CA TYR A 42 -4.53 -5.68 -2.00
C TYR A 42 -4.21 -4.30 -1.39
N LEU A 43 -3.48 -3.44 -2.11
CA LEU A 43 -3.10 -2.11 -1.66
C LEU A 43 -4.22 -1.10 -1.87
N GLU A 44 -4.38 -0.23 -0.89
CA GLU A 44 -4.91 1.12 -1.07
C GLU A 44 -3.77 2.11 -0.90
N TYR A 45 -3.83 3.23 -1.61
CA TYR A 45 -2.84 4.29 -1.49
C TYR A 45 -3.48 5.67 -1.42
N LEU A 46 -2.73 6.61 -0.85
CA LEU A 46 -3.07 8.02 -0.79
C LEU A 46 -1.82 8.83 -1.12
N VAL A 47 -1.97 9.82 -1.99
CA VAL A 47 -0.92 10.79 -2.30
C VAL A 47 -1.09 12.01 -1.42
N ASP A 48 -0.03 12.35 -0.68
CA ASP A 48 0.11 13.57 0.08
C ASP A 48 1.15 14.48 -0.56
N GLU A 49 0.68 15.29 -1.50
CA GLU A 49 1.50 16.20 -2.31
C GLU A 49 2.32 17.19 -1.48
N GLU A 50 1.81 17.59 -0.31
CA GLU A 50 2.47 18.56 0.57
C GLU A 50 3.35 17.90 1.64
N GLY A 51 3.24 16.58 1.83
CA GLY A 51 3.97 15.82 2.86
C GLY A 51 3.68 16.31 4.29
N ARG A 52 2.43 16.65 4.60
CA ARG A 52 2.00 17.23 5.88
C ARG A 52 1.15 16.30 6.74
N LEU A 53 0.75 15.14 6.21
CA LEU A 53 -0.02 14.15 6.96
C LEU A 53 0.92 13.28 7.78
N ASP A 54 0.51 12.97 9.00
CA ASP A 54 1.16 12.01 9.89
C ASP A 54 0.32 10.73 10.03
N VAL A 55 0.86 9.69 10.70
CA VAL A 55 0.15 8.42 10.86
C VAL A 55 -1.18 8.58 11.61
N GLU A 56 -1.27 9.51 12.57
CA GLU A 56 -2.48 9.82 13.33
C GLU A 56 -3.57 10.44 12.44
N ASP A 57 -3.22 11.00 11.28
CA ASP A 57 -4.21 11.49 10.32
C ASP A 57 -4.92 10.35 9.58
N MET A 58 -4.27 9.19 9.45
CA MET A 58 -4.78 8.06 8.66
C MET A 58 -6.07 7.48 9.24
N VAL A 59 -6.34 7.70 10.54
CA VAL A 59 -7.57 7.27 11.18
C VAL A 59 -8.75 8.22 10.93
N ARG A 60 -8.50 9.47 10.51
CA ARG A 60 -9.53 10.51 10.33
C ARG A 60 -10.48 10.16 9.18
N PRO A 61 -11.81 10.28 9.35
CA PRO A 61 -12.77 9.93 8.30
C PRO A 61 -12.58 10.69 6.97
N THR A 62 -12.11 11.93 7.03
CA THR A 62 -11.81 12.76 5.85
C THR A 62 -10.63 12.22 5.05
N ILE A 63 -9.60 11.72 5.74
CA ILE A 63 -8.41 11.13 5.13
C ILE A 63 -8.69 9.71 4.65
N LYS A 64 -9.39 8.88 5.43
CA LYS A 64 -9.79 7.53 5.02
C LYS A 64 -10.51 7.48 3.66
N LYS A 65 -11.34 8.48 3.36
CA LYS A 65 -12.08 8.56 2.08
C LYS A 65 -11.21 8.91 0.86
N ARG A 66 -10.01 9.45 1.10
CA ARG A 66 -9.03 9.81 0.06
C ARG A 66 -8.19 8.62 -0.41
N PHE A 67 -8.17 7.51 0.33
CA PHE A 67 -7.49 6.30 -0.12
C PHE A 67 -8.18 5.75 -1.37
N GLU A 68 -7.36 5.36 -2.34
CA GLU A 68 -7.78 4.76 -3.59
C GLU A 68 -7.20 3.36 -3.70
N ARG A 69 -7.99 2.43 -4.24
CA ARG A 69 -7.51 1.06 -4.46
C ARG A 69 -6.49 1.05 -5.60
N CYS A 70 -5.39 0.34 -5.37
CA CYS A 70 -4.43 0.06 -6.43
C CYS A 70 -5.02 -0.96 -7.43
N THR A 71 -4.91 -0.66 -8.72
CA THR A 71 -5.34 -1.55 -9.81
C THR A 71 -4.19 -2.35 -10.40
N ASP A 72 -2.95 -1.90 -10.17
CA ASP A 72 -1.76 -2.52 -10.73
C ASP A 72 -1.21 -3.58 -9.77
N ILE A 73 -0.62 -4.63 -10.35
CA ILE A 73 0.11 -5.65 -9.59
C ILE A 73 1.41 -5.05 -9.02
N PHE A 74 2.04 -4.17 -9.79
CA PHE A 74 3.30 -3.50 -9.48
C PHE A 74 3.09 -1.98 -9.57
N PRO A 75 2.56 -1.34 -8.53
CA PRO A 75 2.33 0.10 -8.57
C PRO A 75 3.65 0.86 -8.70
N GLY A 76 3.73 1.74 -9.69
CA GLY A 76 4.87 2.61 -9.93
C GLY A 76 4.42 4.06 -10.05
N PHE A 77 5.02 4.94 -9.25
CA PHE A 77 4.59 6.35 -9.14
C PHE A 77 5.58 7.35 -9.72
N GLY A 78 6.69 6.87 -10.28
CA GLY A 78 7.75 7.73 -10.83
C GLY A 78 8.51 8.50 -9.75
N PHE A 79 9.25 9.52 -10.19
CA PHE A 79 10.01 10.40 -9.29
C PHE A 79 9.18 11.61 -8.89
N THR A 80 9.03 11.83 -7.60
CA THR A 80 8.19 12.89 -7.02
C THR A 80 8.65 13.22 -5.61
N SER A 81 8.34 14.42 -5.15
CA SER A 81 8.56 14.85 -3.77
C SER A 81 7.36 14.58 -2.86
N ALA A 82 6.26 14.07 -3.40
CA ALA A 82 5.06 13.74 -2.63
C ALA A 82 5.29 12.54 -1.71
N THR A 83 4.62 12.53 -0.56
CA THR A 83 4.58 11.38 0.34
C THR A 83 3.47 10.43 -0.10
N TYR A 84 3.79 9.14 -0.21
CA TYR A 84 2.81 8.10 -0.53
C TYR A 84 2.51 7.28 0.71
N TRP A 85 1.24 7.27 1.08
CA TRP A 85 0.71 6.41 2.13
C TRP A 85 0.14 5.15 1.49
N PHE A 86 0.63 3.98 1.90
CA PHE A 86 0.12 2.68 1.48
C PHE A 86 -0.54 1.98 2.65
N LYS A 87 -1.63 1.27 2.37
CA LYS A 87 -2.39 0.52 3.37
C LYS A 87 -2.83 -0.81 2.80
N PHE A 88 -2.69 -1.87 3.58
CA PHE A 88 -3.22 -3.20 3.29
C PHE A 88 -3.60 -3.88 4.60
N ALA A 89 -4.39 -4.95 4.50
CA ALA A 89 -4.78 -5.78 5.62
C ALA A 89 -4.35 -7.23 5.38
N LEU A 90 -3.75 -7.84 6.39
CA LEU A 90 -3.40 -9.24 6.42
C LEU A 90 -4.35 -9.97 7.39
N LYS A 91 -4.79 -11.15 6.98
CA LYS A 91 -5.57 -12.06 7.80
C LYS A 91 -4.76 -13.32 8.04
N ASN A 92 -4.77 -13.83 9.26
CA ASN A 92 -4.21 -15.15 9.58
C ASN A 92 -5.36 -16.05 10.06
N SER A 93 -5.89 -16.88 9.15
CA SER A 93 -6.96 -17.83 9.48
C SER A 93 -6.46 -19.12 10.15
N SER A 94 -5.16 -19.26 10.43
CA SER A 94 -4.62 -20.41 11.15
C SER A 94 -4.69 -20.24 12.68
N ASP A 95 -4.43 -21.33 13.38
CA ASP A 95 -4.36 -21.39 14.84
C ASP A 95 -2.96 -21.05 15.40
N GLU A 96 -1.98 -20.77 14.52
CA GLU A 96 -0.59 -20.50 14.90
C GLU A 96 -0.14 -19.08 14.48
N GLU A 97 0.88 -18.54 15.14
CA GLU A 97 1.54 -17.32 14.67
C GLU A 97 2.25 -17.59 13.34
N ILE A 98 2.08 -16.69 12.38
CA ILE A 98 2.72 -16.79 11.07
C ILE A 98 3.73 -15.66 10.91
N GLU A 99 4.97 -16.03 10.61
CA GLU A 99 6.01 -15.08 10.20
C GLU A 99 5.97 -14.87 8.67
N ARG A 100 6.03 -13.61 8.24
CA ARG A 100 6.11 -13.21 6.83
C ARG A 100 7.13 -12.10 6.65
N PHE A 101 7.71 -12.04 5.45
CA PHE A 101 8.63 -10.99 5.05
C PHE A 101 7.91 -10.03 4.11
N LEU A 102 7.81 -8.76 4.50
CA LEU A 102 7.36 -7.69 3.63
C LEU A 102 8.57 -7.10 2.91
N GLU A 103 8.69 -7.39 1.62
CA GLU A 103 9.76 -6.88 0.77
C GLU A 103 9.29 -5.65 -0.03
N ILE A 104 10.11 -4.58 0.01
CA ILE A 104 9.92 -3.40 -0.84
C ILE A 104 11.01 -3.41 -1.92
N GLU A 105 10.62 -3.72 -3.15
CA GLU A 105 11.52 -3.87 -4.31
C GLU A 105 11.96 -2.53 -4.92
N TYR A 106 12.28 -1.54 -4.08
CA TYR A 106 12.86 -0.28 -4.50
C TYR A 106 13.89 0.20 -3.47
N PRO A 107 15.16 -0.27 -3.57
CA PRO A 107 16.18 -0.05 -2.53
C PRO A 107 16.73 1.39 -2.48
N LEU A 108 16.24 2.28 -3.35
CA LEU A 108 16.64 3.68 -3.49
C LEU A 108 15.63 4.64 -2.82
N LEU A 109 14.73 4.13 -1.98
CA LEU A 109 13.85 5.00 -1.19
C LEU A 109 14.69 5.74 -0.15
N ASP A 110 14.67 7.08 -0.20
CA ASP A 110 15.32 7.94 0.79
C ASP A 110 14.81 7.66 2.21
N HIS A 111 13.48 7.51 2.32
CA HIS A 111 12.74 7.34 3.57
C HIS A 111 11.63 6.29 3.37
N LEU A 112 11.53 5.37 4.31
CA LEU A 112 10.51 4.32 4.32
C LEU A 112 10.11 4.04 5.77
N GLU A 113 8.82 4.19 6.06
CA GLU A 113 8.28 3.93 7.40
C GLU A 113 7.19 2.87 7.32
N LEU A 114 7.22 1.92 8.25
CA LEU A 114 6.16 0.93 8.42
C LEU A 114 5.52 1.12 9.79
N TYR A 115 4.19 1.26 9.78
CA TYR A 115 3.37 1.42 10.97
C TYR A 115 2.48 0.18 11.17
N ILE A 116 2.67 -0.54 12.28
CA ILE A 116 1.88 -1.71 12.63
C ILE A 116 1.02 -1.39 13.86
N PRO A 117 -0.32 -1.43 13.77
CA PRO A 117 -1.17 -1.12 14.92
C PRO A 117 -1.06 -2.22 15.99
N VAL A 118 -0.90 -1.84 17.26
CA VAL A 118 -0.75 -2.78 18.40
C VAL A 118 -2.03 -2.93 19.26
N GLY A 119 -3.14 -2.33 18.83
CA GLY A 119 -4.48 -2.52 19.41
C GLY A 119 -4.91 -1.51 20.49
N ASP A 120 -3.98 -0.80 21.11
CA ASP A 120 -4.25 0.28 22.09
C ASP A 120 -4.37 1.68 21.46
N GLY A 121 -4.32 1.74 20.12
CA GLY A 121 -4.31 2.97 19.34
C GLY A 121 -2.92 3.49 18.99
N SER A 122 -1.85 2.87 19.51
CA SER A 122 -0.48 3.14 19.11
C SER A 122 -0.01 2.25 17.96
N TYR A 123 1.17 2.57 17.44
CA TYR A 123 1.83 1.85 16.35
C TYR A 123 3.23 1.41 16.77
N GLU A 124 3.59 0.18 16.42
CA GLU A 124 4.99 -0.18 16.26
C GLU A 124 5.50 0.46 14.97
N VAL A 125 6.65 1.14 15.03
CA VAL A 125 7.19 1.92 13.91
C VAL A 125 8.57 1.44 13.53
N TYR A 126 8.75 1.10 12.26
CA TYR A 126 10.04 0.79 11.66
C TYR A 126 10.46 1.91 10.72
N ASN A 127 11.71 2.34 10.83
CA ASN A 127 12.27 3.43 10.02
C ASN A 127 13.45 2.88 9.20
N GLU A 128 13.30 2.91 7.88
CA GLU A 128 14.26 2.46 6.91
C GLU A 128 14.47 3.53 5.83
N GLY A 129 15.39 3.26 4.90
CA GLY A 129 15.74 4.17 3.81
C GLY A 129 17.21 3.99 3.41
N ASP A 130 17.57 4.46 2.23
CA ASP A 130 18.95 4.36 1.73
C ASP A 130 19.89 5.37 2.41
N ARG A 131 19.32 6.36 3.12
CA ARG A 131 20.03 7.30 3.99
C ARG A 131 20.47 6.68 5.33
N GLN A 132 19.96 5.51 5.68
CA GLN A 132 20.36 4.75 6.86
C GLN A 132 21.60 3.88 6.56
N ILE A 133 22.43 3.63 7.58
CA ILE A 133 23.63 2.80 7.39
C ILE A 133 23.22 1.35 7.12
N PHE A 134 23.64 0.80 5.98
CA PHE A 134 23.30 -0.57 5.56
C PHE A 134 23.62 -1.65 6.62
N SER A 135 24.67 -1.46 7.42
CA SER A 135 25.04 -2.37 8.50
C SER A 135 24.00 -2.43 9.63
N HIS A 136 23.09 -1.47 9.74
CA HIS A 136 21.98 -1.49 10.70
C HIS A 136 20.74 -2.24 10.20
N ARG A 137 20.62 -2.53 8.90
CA ARG A 137 19.47 -3.27 8.36
C ARG A 137 19.32 -4.64 9.05
N PRO A 138 18.11 -5.01 9.51
CA PRO A 138 17.86 -6.30 10.18
C PRO A 138 18.27 -7.50 9.33
N LEU A 139 18.01 -7.42 8.02
CA LEU A 139 18.43 -8.41 7.03
C LEU A 139 19.44 -7.79 6.06
N LYS A 140 20.58 -8.46 5.86
CA LYS A 140 21.59 -8.05 4.87
C LYS A 140 21.16 -8.45 3.47
N TYR A 141 20.25 -7.66 2.92
CA TYR A 141 19.66 -7.87 1.61
C TYR A 141 19.53 -6.54 0.87
N ARG A 142 19.50 -6.59 -0.46
CA ARG A 142 19.51 -5.38 -1.31
C ARG A 142 18.25 -4.53 -1.08
N ASN A 143 17.09 -5.18 -0.96
CA ASN A 143 15.79 -4.56 -0.76
C ASN A 143 15.51 -4.36 0.74
N PHE A 144 14.57 -3.46 1.05
CA PHE A 144 14.07 -3.32 2.41
C PHE A 144 13.15 -4.49 2.71
N VAL A 145 13.36 -5.13 3.87
CA VAL A 145 12.57 -6.29 4.30
C VAL A 145 12.20 -6.11 5.76
N PHE A 146 10.89 -6.16 6.03
CA PHE A 146 10.35 -6.16 7.39
C PHE A 146 9.87 -7.56 7.75
N ILE A 147 10.18 -8.00 8.98
CA ILE A 147 9.71 -9.27 9.52
C ILE A 147 8.39 -8.99 10.23
N LEU A 148 7.30 -9.52 9.70
CA LEU A 148 5.97 -9.40 10.26
C LEU A 148 5.65 -10.69 11.02
N LYS A 149 5.23 -10.55 12.28
CA LYS A 149 4.68 -11.64 13.08
C LYS A 149 3.18 -11.42 13.23
N ILE A 150 2.39 -12.28 12.61
CA ILE A 150 0.94 -12.12 12.55
C ILE A 150 0.28 -13.16 13.48
N PRO A 151 -0.34 -12.73 14.60
CA PRO A 151 -1.01 -13.63 15.53
C PRO A 151 -2.15 -14.43 14.88
N PRO A 152 -2.51 -15.59 15.43
CA PRO A 152 -3.62 -16.40 14.95
C PRO A 152 -4.96 -15.67 15.06
N ALA A 153 -5.93 -16.08 14.23
CA ALA A 153 -7.30 -15.58 14.20
C ALA A 153 -7.45 -14.04 14.03
N THR A 154 -6.43 -13.37 13.51
CA THR A 154 -6.51 -11.93 13.17
C THR A 154 -7.36 -11.76 11.90
N THR A 155 -8.41 -10.94 11.96
CA THR A 155 -9.40 -10.70 10.88
C THR A 155 -9.17 -9.38 10.15
#